data_AF-A0A5P1FMF9-F1
#
_entry.id   AF-A0A5P1FMF9-F1
#
_cell.length_a   1.000
_cell.length_b   1.000
_cell.length_c   1.000
_cell.angle_alpha   90.00
_cell.angle_beta   90.00
_cell.angle_gamma   90.00
#
_symmetry.space_group_name_H-M   'P 1'
#
loop_
_entity.id
_entity.type
_entity.pdbx_description
1 polymer ?
#
loop_
_entity_poly.entity_id
_entity_poly.type
_entity_poly.pdbx_seq_one_letter_code
_entity_poly.pdbx_strand_id
1 'polypeptide(L)'
;MSDLMREKGQKDYEKPGKHGSEEKTKVPPKGYRGILEWKDNIPVGDWAVRFNNLIGCLIRDPRSINISHNFEEQEFKCIKKIWEKLMDHYCLEDNLESWDYVIPKMAKLIQGWKSDLKKRYFTNLSTSDLKKRYFTNLSTDWKRIYELDKRVPPFNWMTLIIEWEGEKKVDYF
;
A
#
# COMPACT_ATOMS: atom_id res chain seq x y z
N MET A 1 17.88 -50.47 -3.23
CA MET A 1 16.63 -49.82 -3.67
C MET A 1 16.52 -48.44 -3.01
N SER A 2 17.43 -47.52 -3.34
CA SER A 2 17.56 -46.23 -2.64
C SER A 2 18.05 -45.09 -3.55
N ASP A 3 18.07 -45.28 -4.87
CA ASP A 3 18.70 -44.34 -5.81
C ASP A 3 17.82 -44.07 -7.05
N LEU A 4 16.50 -43.92 -6.88
CA LEU A 4 15.59 -43.66 -8.01
C LEU A 4 14.55 -42.57 -7.78
N MET A 5 14.75 -41.70 -6.79
CA MET A 5 13.84 -40.57 -6.50
C MET A 5 14.59 -39.25 -6.29
N ARG A 6 15.76 -39.10 -6.92
CA ARG A 6 16.56 -37.87 -6.82
C ARG A 6 17.04 -37.41 -8.18
N GLU A 7 16.11 -36.99 -9.04
CA GLU A 7 16.35 -35.88 -9.96
C GLU A 7 15.09 -35.49 -10.77
N LYS A 8 15.03 -34.20 -11.11
CA LYS A 8 14.09 -33.52 -12.02
C LYS A 8 12.74 -33.11 -11.46
N GLY A 9 12.81 -32.31 -10.40
CA GLY A 9 11.83 -31.26 -10.10
C GLY A 9 12.44 -29.87 -10.17
N GLN A 10 13.36 -29.59 -11.13
CA GLN A 10 13.71 -28.22 -11.48
C GLN A 10 12.48 -27.60 -12.15
N LYS A 11 11.55 -27.10 -11.34
CA LYS A 11 10.59 -26.10 -11.79
C LYS A 11 11.40 -24.83 -11.95
N ASP A 12 11.66 -24.46 -13.19
CA ASP A 12 11.99 -23.09 -13.56
C ASP A 12 10.75 -22.24 -13.27
N TYR A 13 10.53 -21.93 -12.00
CA TYR A 13 9.75 -20.76 -11.65
C TYR A 13 10.67 -19.57 -11.92
N GLU A 14 10.62 -19.08 -13.16
CA GLU A 14 10.85 -17.65 -13.40
C GLU A 14 10.11 -16.92 -12.29
N LYS A 15 10.85 -16.29 -11.37
CA LYS A 15 10.25 -15.43 -10.35
C LYS A 15 9.54 -14.33 -11.13
N PRO A 16 8.19 -14.32 -11.20
CA PRO A 16 7.51 -13.28 -11.94
C PRO A 16 7.78 -11.99 -11.15
N GLY A 17 8.28 -10.97 -11.84
CA GLY A 17 8.50 -9.65 -11.25
C GLY A 17 7.29 -9.22 -10.43
N LYS A 18 7.53 -8.66 -9.24
CA LYS A 18 6.53 -8.24 -8.23
C LYS A 18 5.24 -7.70 -8.86
N HIS A 19 4.26 -8.57 -9.09
CA HIS A 19 2.88 -8.23 -9.46
C HIS A 19 2.13 -7.73 -8.22
N GLY A 20 2.64 -6.67 -7.60
CA GLY A 20 2.19 -6.18 -6.29
C GLY A 20 0.85 -5.44 -6.30
N SER A 21 0.20 -5.24 -7.44
CA SER A 21 -0.85 -4.22 -7.60
C SER A 21 -2.21 -4.70 -8.11
N GLU A 22 -2.35 -5.94 -8.60
CA GLU A 22 -3.66 -6.39 -9.10
C GLU A 22 -4.54 -6.91 -7.96
N GLU A 23 -5.68 -6.24 -7.72
CA GLU A 23 -6.70 -6.66 -6.76
C GLU A 23 -7.18 -8.11 -7.05
N LYS A 24 -7.30 -8.44 -8.32
CA LYS A 24 -7.81 -9.71 -8.87
C LYS A 24 -7.04 -10.95 -8.38
N THR A 25 -5.74 -10.81 -8.13
CA THR A 25 -4.88 -11.93 -7.69
C THR A 25 -4.91 -12.14 -6.18
N LYS A 26 -5.56 -11.22 -5.46
CA LYS A 26 -5.59 -11.11 -4.00
C LYS A 26 -6.96 -11.42 -3.40
N VAL A 27 -7.96 -11.61 -4.25
CA VAL A 27 -9.31 -12.02 -3.88
C VAL A 27 -9.50 -13.52 -4.14
N PRO A 28 -10.41 -14.19 -3.42
CA PRO A 28 -10.80 -15.56 -3.73
C PRO A 28 -11.49 -15.67 -5.10
N PRO A 29 -11.64 -16.90 -5.63
CA PRO A 29 -12.39 -17.14 -6.86
C PRO A 29 -13.81 -16.58 -6.79
N LYS A 30 -14.34 -16.14 -7.93
CA LYS A 30 -15.69 -15.57 -8.03
C LYS A 30 -16.73 -16.55 -7.47
N GLY A 31 -17.61 -16.05 -6.60
CA GLY A 31 -18.63 -16.86 -5.91
C GLY A 31 -18.17 -17.50 -4.61
N TYR A 32 -16.90 -17.32 -4.23
CA TYR A 32 -16.34 -17.81 -2.97
C TYR A 32 -15.82 -16.64 -2.12
N ARG A 33 -15.82 -16.84 -0.80
CA ARG A 33 -15.18 -15.97 0.19
C ARG A 33 -14.06 -16.73 0.89
N GLY A 34 -13.00 -16.02 1.24
CA GLY A 34 -11.84 -16.57 1.93
C GLY A 34 -12.15 -16.67 3.42
N ILE A 35 -12.03 -17.86 3.98
CA ILE A 35 -12.13 -18.07 5.42
C ILE A 35 -10.75 -17.77 6.02
N LEU A 36 -10.73 -16.88 7.00
CA LEU A 36 -9.50 -16.52 7.72
C LEU A 36 -9.43 -17.34 9.00
N GLU A 37 -8.28 -17.99 9.20
CA GLU A 37 -7.90 -18.49 10.51
C GLU A 37 -7.35 -17.34 11.33
N TRP A 38 -7.70 -17.28 12.61
CA TRP A 38 -7.27 -16.22 13.53
C TRP A 38 -6.52 -16.82 14.71
N LYS A 39 -5.40 -16.21 15.07
CA LYS A 39 -4.65 -16.50 16.30
C LYS A 39 -4.35 -15.18 16.99
N ASP A 40 -4.83 -15.00 18.22
CA ASP A 40 -4.66 -13.76 18.98
C ASP A 40 -5.10 -12.50 18.18
N ASN A 41 -6.25 -12.60 17.49
CA ASN A 41 -6.78 -11.58 16.58
C ASN A 41 -5.86 -11.21 15.40
N ILE A 42 -4.90 -12.09 15.05
CA ILE A 42 -4.04 -11.95 13.87
C ILE A 42 -4.46 -13.02 12.85
N PRO A 43 -4.71 -12.65 11.58
CA PRO A 43 -5.03 -13.61 10.55
C PRO A 43 -3.79 -14.46 10.21
N VAL A 44 -3.96 -15.76 10.16
CA VAL A 44 -2.93 -16.76 9.85
C VAL A 44 -3.37 -17.67 8.69
N GLY A 45 -2.43 -18.47 8.17
CA GLY A 45 -2.67 -19.38 7.04
C GLY A 45 -2.59 -18.72 5.66
N ASP A 46 -2.89 -19.51 4.63
CA ASP A 46 -2.66 -19.15 3.22
C ASP A 46 -3.50 -17.94 2.76
N TRP A 47 -4.71 -17.81 3.31
CA TRP A 47 -5.60 -16.68 3.01
C TRP A 47 -5.15 -15.38 3.68
N ALA A 48 -4.43 -15.43 4.80
CA ALA A 48 -3.98 -14.22 5.50
C ALA A 48 -3.01 -13.38 4.67
N VAL A 49 -2.15 -14.01 3.87
CA VAL A 49 -1.22 -13.29 2.97
C VAL A 49 -1.99 -12.53 1.90
N ARG A 50 -2.98 -13.20 1.28
CA ARG A 50 -3.83 -12.58 0.24
C ARG A 50 -4.68 -11.46 0.81
N PHE A 51 -5.28 -11.67 1.98
CA PHE A 51 -6.04 -10.68 2.72
C PHE A 51 -5.21 -9.42 3.01
N ASN A 52 -4.02 -9.58 3.61
CA ASN A 52 -3.11 -8.47 3.87
C ASN A 52 -2.68 -7.73 2.59
N ASN A 53 -2.44 -8.47 1.51
CA ASN A 53 -2.11 -7.89 0.22
C ASN A 53 -3.29 -7.11 -0.39
N LEU A 54 -4.52 -7.55 -0.15
CA LEU A 54 -5.74 -6.85 -0.57
C LEU A 54 -5.89 -5.53 0.17
N ILE A 55 -5.73 -5.50 1.50
CA ILE A 55 -5.73 -4.25 2.28
C ILE A 55 -4.72 -3.26 1.70
N GLY A 56 -3.48 -3.70 1.45
CA GLY A 56 -2.46 -2.86 0.85
C GLY A 56 -2.75 -2.44 -0.60
N CYS A 57 -3.62 -3.15 -1.32
CA CYS A 57 -4.10 -2.76 -2.64
C CYS A 57 -5.13 -1.63 -2.54
N LEU A 58 -6.14 -1.84 -1.69
CA LEU A 58 -7.25 -0.91 -1.50
C LEU A 58 -6.79 0.42 -0.89
N ILE A 59 -5.83 0.38 0.05
CA ILE A 59 -5.23 1.60 0.63
C ILE A 59 -4.51 2.45 -0.42
N ARG A 60 -3.98 1.84 -1.48
CA ARG A 60 -3.27 2.54 -2.56
C ARG A 60 -4.19 2.91 -3.72
N ASP A 61 -5.50 2.72 -3.60
CA ASP A 61 -6.47 3.19 -4.59
C ASP A 61 -6.82 4.66 -4.29
N PRO A 62 -6.53 5.61 -5.20
CA PRO A 62 -6.84 7.03 -5.02
C PRO A 62 -8.32 7.32 -4.83
N ARG A 63 -9.20 6.44 -5.32
CA ARG A 63 -10.64 6.59 -5.17
C ARG A 63 -11.08 6.26 -3.75
N SER A 64 -10.23 5.56 -3.00
CA SER A 64 -10.51 5.02 -1.69
C SER A 64 -9.74 5.73 -0.57
N ILE A 65 -8.53 6.25 -0.80
CA ILE A 65 -7.75 6.97 0.23
C ILE A 65 -7.13 8.23 -0.35
N ASN A 66 -7.16 9.31 0.42
CA ASN A 66 -6.35 10.49 0.14
C ASN A 66 -4.98 10.36 0.81
N ILE A 67 -3.93 10.12 0.03
CA ILE A 67 -2.57 9.97 0.54
C ILE A 67 -1.98 11.23 1.20
N SER A 68 -2.53 12.43 0.93
CA SER A 68 -2.07 13.64 1.63
C SER A 68 -2.58 13.72 3.06
N HIS A 69 -3.59 12.91 3.41
CA HIS A 69 -4.19 12.88 4.74
C HIS A 69 -3.60 11.76 5.59
N ASN A 70 -3.49 11.99 6.89
CA ASN A 70 -3.28 10.93 7.87
C ASN A 70 -4.51 10.02 7.96
N PHE A 71 -4.42 8.91 8.71
CA PHE A 71 -5.54 7.96 8.80
C PHE A 71 -6.77 8.61 9.44
N GLU A 72 -6.57 9.40 10.49
CA GLU A 72 -7.59 10.11 11.25
C GLU A 72 -8.30 11.21 10.44
N GLU A 73 -7.63 11.70 9.39
CA GLU A 73 -8.11 12.73 8.46
C GLU A 73 -8.84 12.12 7.25
N GLN A 74 -8.88 10.79 7.13
CA GLN A 74 -9.64 10.14 6.06
C GLN A 74 -11.14 10.26 6.34
N GLU A 75 -11.91 10.50 5.29
CA GLU A 75 -13.36 10.47 5.42
C GLU A 75 -13.84 9.05 5.81
N PHE A 76 -14.74 8.95 6.78
CA PHE A 76 -15.28 7.65 7.21
C PHE A 76 -15.87 6.84 6.06
N LYS A 77 -16.52 7.50 5.08
CA LYS A 77 -17.08 6.84 3.88
C LYS A 77 -16.03 6.07 3.08
N CYS A 78 -14.79 6.56 3.08
CA CYS A 78 -13.67 5.96 2.38
C CYS A 78 -13.19 4.70 3.11
N ILE A 79 -13.03 4.77 4.43
CA ILE A 79 -12.69 3.62 5.27
C ILE A 79 -13.77 2.54 5.19
N LYS A 80 -15.05 2.94 5.25
CA LYS A 80 -16.20 2.04 5.11
C LYS A 80 -16.19 1.25 3.81
N LYS A 81 -15.88 1.89 2.68
CA LYS A 81 -15.80 1.21 1.38
C LYS A 81 -14.70 0.14 1.34
N ILE A 82 -13.56 0.41 1.95
CA ILE A 82 -12.48 -0.58 2.04
C ILE A 82 -12.94 -1.75 2.89
N TRP A 83 -13.59 -1.49 4.03
CA TRP A 83 -14.15 -2.53 4.88
C TRP A 83 -15.19 -3.40 4.15
N GLU A 84 -16.15 -2.78 3.47
CA GLU A 84 -17.18 -3.49 2.67
C GLU A 84 -16.53 -4.39 1.62
N LYS A 85 -15.52 -3.90 0.88
CA LYS A 85 -14.77 -4.73 -0.06
C LYS A 85 -14.03 -5.90 0.59
N LEU A 86 -13.52 -5.73 1.81
CA LEU A 86 -12.88 -6.84 2.53
C LEU A 86 -13.93 -7.89 2.92
N MET A 87 -15.10 -7.46 3.41
CA MET A 87 -16.22 -8.34 3.74
C MET A 87 -16.73 -9.10 2.50
N ASP A 88 -16.84 -8.45 1.35
CA ASP A 88 -17.28 -9.09 0.10
C ASP A 88 -16.38 -10.27 -0.33
N HIS A 89 -15.10 -10.24 0.08
CA HIS A 89 -14.10 -11.24 -0.29
C HIS A 89 -13.69 -12.18 0.83
N TYR A 90 -13.86 -11.81 2.10
CA TYR A 90 -13.40 -12.59 3.24
C TYR A 90 -14.47 -12.65 4.32
N CYS A 91 -14.59 -13.80 5.00
CA CYS A 91 -15.52 -14.00 6.10
C CYS A 91 -14.99 -13.36 7.39
N LEU A 92 -15.01 -12.03 7.49
CA LEU A 92 -14.52 -11.34 8.69
C LEU A 92 -15.53 -11.40 9.85
N GLU A 93 -16.81 -11.64 9.56
CA GLU A 93 -17.86 -11.84 10.56
C GLU A 93 -17.60 -13.04 11.47
N ASP A 94 -16.74 -13.98 11.06
CA ASP A 94 -16.31 -15.12 11.87
C ASP A 94 -15.44 -14.67 13.07
N ASN A 95 -14.92 -13.43 13.04
CA ASN A 95 -14.18 -12.82 14.14
C ASN A 95 -14.72 -11.40 14.44
N LEU A 96 -15.45 -11.27 15.55
CA LEU A 96 -16.06 -10.01 15.99
C LEU A 96 -15.03 -8.87 16.24
N GLU A 97 -13.78 -9.22 16.51
CA GLU A 97 -12.68 -8.27 16.77
C GLU A 97 -11.82 -8.00 15.54
N SER A 98 -12.20 -8.51 14.36
CA SER A 98 -11.42 -8.35 13.12
C SER A 98 -11.19 -6.87 12.74
N TRP A 99 -12.10 -5.98 13.15
CA TRP A 99 -11.95 -4.54 12.99
C TRP A 99 -10.71 -3.99 13.71
N ASP A 100 -10.41 -4.50 14.91
CA ASP A 100 -9.28 -4.08 15.74
C ASP A 100 -7.93 -4.51 15.15
N TYR A 101 -7.93 -5.52 14.27
CA TYR A 101 -6.77 -5.83 13.45
C TYR A 101 -6.66 -4.92 12.22
N VAL A 102 -7.77 -4.75 11.50
CA VAL A 102 -7.78 -4.13 10.18
C VAL A 102 -7.50 -2.64 10.25
N ILE A 103 -8.11 -1.92 11.20
CA ILE A 103 -7.97 -0.46 11.29
C ILE A 103 -6.52 -0.02 11.57
N PRO A 104 -5.83 -0.53 12.60
CA PRO A 104 -4.41 -0.20 12.80
C PRO A 104 -3.54 -0.62 11.62
N LYS A 105 -3.89 -1.73 10.95
CA LYS A 105 -3.16 -2.19 9.77
C LYS A 105 -3.31 -1.21 8.60
N MET A 106 -4.51 -0.68 8.36
CA MET A 106 -4.76 0.35 7.36
C MET A 106 -3.93 1.60 7.65
N ALA A 107 -3.99 2.13 8.88
CA ALA A 107 -3.24 3.31 9.29
C ALA A 107 -1.73 3.14 9.05
N LYS A 108 -1.16 2.01 9.48
CA LYS A 108 0.25 1.68 9.26
C LYS A 108 0.63 1.60 7.77
N LEU A 109 -0.28 1.09 6.93
CA LEU A 109 -0.03 1.01 5.48
C LEU A 109 -0.08 2.38 4.80
N ILE A 110 -0.97 3.29 5.22
CA ILE A 110 -0.98 4.69 4.74
C ILE A 110 0.33 5.38 5.11
N GLN A 111 0.73 5.30 6.38
CA GLN A 111 1.97 5.91 6.86
C GLN A 111 3.20 5.33 6.15
N GLY A 112 3.25 4.01 5.96
CA GLY A 112 4.30 3.34 5.22
C GLY A 112 4.35 3.77 3.76
N TRP A 113 3.19 3.91 3.11
CA TRP A 113 3.10 4.40 1.73
C TRP A 113 3.63 5.84 1.61
N LYS A 114 3.21 6.75 2.51
CA LYS A 114 3.71 8.14 2.56
C LYS A 114 5.23 8.18 2.77
N SER A 115 5.74 7.36 3.69
CA SER A 115 7.19 7.26 3.97
C SER A 115 8.00 6.74 2.78
N ASP A 116 7.49 5.70 2.10
CA ASP A 116 8.13 5.14 0.91
C ASP A 116 8.19 6.15 -0.23
N LEU A 117 7.13 6.95 -0.42
CA LEU A 117 7.12 8.04 -1.38
C LEU A 117 8.15 9.10 -0.96
N LYS A 118 8.08 9.61 0.27
CA LYS A 118 9.03 10.61 0.78
C LYS A 118 10.47 10.18 0.56
N LYS A 119 10.83 8.93 0.87
CA LYS A 119 12.19 8.40 0.66
C LYS A 119 12.63 8.45 -0.81
N ARG A 120 11.74 8.08 -1.73
CA ARG A 120 12.04 8.10 -3.17
C ARG A 120 12.26 9.50 -3.72
N TYR A 121 11.56 10.50 -3.17
CA TYR A 121 11.65 11.90 -3.66
C TYR A 121 12.64 12.79 -2.90
N PHE A 122 12.81 12.60 -1.59
CA PHE A 122 13.48 13.60 -0.72
C PHE A 122 14.84 13.17 -0.15
N THR A 123 15.18 11.88 -0.13
CA THR A 123 16.46 11.41 0.47
C THR A 123 17.57 11.08 -0.53
N ASN A 124 17.30 11.04 -1.84
CA ASN A 124 18.32 10.75 -2.87
C ASN A 124 18.87 11.99 -3.60
N LEU A 125 18.58 13.21 -3.14
CA LEU A 125 19.03 14.46 -3.78
C LEU A 125 19.71 15.34 -2.74
N SER A 126 20.94 15.77 -3.03
CA SER A 126 21.73 16.61 -2.15
C SER A 126 21.03 17.96 -1.90
N THR A 127 21.23 18.53 -0.72
CA THR A 127 20.53 19.72 -0.21
C THR A 127 20.71 20.97 -1.08
N SER A 128 21.77 21.04 -1.90
CA SER A 128 22.01 22.12 -2.87
C SER A 128 21.29 21.95 -4.21
N ASP A 129 21.05 20.70 -4.64
CA ASP A 129 20.36 20.41 -5.90
C ASP A 129 18.84 20.56 -5.77
N LEU A 130 18.30 20.34 -4.57
CA LEU A 130 16.87 20.46 -4.25
C LEU A 130 16.34 21.88 -4.48
N LYS A 131 16.98 22.91 -3.92
CA LYS A 131 16.49 24.30 -4.08
C LYS A 131 16.53 24.78 -5.54
N LYS A 132 17.53 24.38 -6.32
CA LYS A 132 17.74 24.85 -7.70
C LYS A 132 16.91 24.06 -8.72
N ARG A 133 16.62 22.78 -8.44
CA ARG A 133 15.87 21.90 -9.35
C ARG A 133 14.37 21.91 -9.06
N TYR A 134 13.92 22.03 -7.80
CA TYR A 134 12.48 21.95 -7.48
C TYR A 134 11.73 23.26 -7.73
N PHE A 135 12.31 24.42 -7.39
CA PHE A 135 11.65 25.71 -7.64
C PHE A 135 11.53 26.02 -9.14
N THR A 136 12.47 25.53 -9.96
CA THR A 136 12.46 25.73 -11.42
C THR A 136 11.71 24.63 -12.17
N ASN A 137 11.59 23.40 -11.61
CA ASN A 137 10.96 22.25 -12.29
C ASN A 137 9.63 21.78 -11.68
N LEU A 138 9.07 22.31 -10.60
CA LEU A 138 7.72 21.87 -10.15
C LEU A 138 6.64 22.13 -11.22
N SER A 139 6.82 23.15 -12.06
CA SER A 139 5.97 23.38 -13.24
C SER A 139 6.30 22.47 -14.44
N THR A 140 7.50 21.87 -14.49
CA THR A 140 8.06 21.16 -15.65
C THR A 140 8.16 19.64 -15.47
N ASP A 141 8.32 19.15 -14.23
CA ASP A 141 8.54 17.76 -13.83
C ASP A 141 7.33 17.12 -13.11
N TRP A 142 6.18 17.80 -13.03
CA TRP A 142 4.94 17.19 -12.49
C TRP A 142 4.59 15.89 -13.22
N LYS A 143 4.93 15.77 -14.52
CA LYS A 143 4.76 14.55 -15.31
C LYS A 143 5.60 13.40 -14.75
N ARG A 144 6.87 13.65 -14.40
CA ARG A 144 7.75 12.66 -13.77
C ARG A 144 7.22 12.23 -12.39
N ILE A 145 6.65 13.17 -11.63
CA ILE A 145 6.03 12.89 -10.33
C ILE A 145 4.76 12.03 -10.51
N TYR A 146 3.91 12.37 -11.48
CA TYR A 146 2.69 11.63 -11.82
C TYR A 146 2.97 10.23 -12.38
N GLU A 147 4.04 10.05 -13.15
CA GLU A 147 4.44 8.76 -13.72
C GLU A 147 4.94 7.75 -12.68
N LEU A 148 5.45 8.22 -11.53
CA LEU A 148 6.03 7.37 -10.48
C LEU A 148 4.99 6.60 -9.66
N ASP A 149 3.82 7.21 -9.45
CA ASP A 149 2.65 6.48 -8.98
C ASP A 149 1.38 7.12 -9.53
N LYS A 150 0.89 6.61 -10.66
CA LYS A 150 -0.34 7.06 -11.34
C LYS A 150 -1.59 6.97 -10.45
N ARG A 151 -1.47 6.31 -9.29
CA ARG A 151 -2.50 6.21 -8.27
C ARG A 151 -2.54 7.40 -7.32
N VAL A 152 -1.63 8.37 -7.40
CA VAL A 152 -1.69 9.59 -6.60
C VAL A 152 -2.14 10.76 -7.48
N PRO A 153 -3.28 11.41 -7.17
CA PRO A 153 -3.76 12.55 -7.95
C PRO A 153 -2.76 13.72 -7.92
N PRO A 154 -2.62 14.49 -9.01
CA PRO A 154 -1.67 15.62 -9.07
C PRO A 154 -1.82 16.64 -7.94
N PHE A 155 -3.05 16.92 -7.50
CA PHE A 155 -3.30 17.82 -6.38
C PHE A 155 -2.69 17.30 -5.07
N ASN A 156 -2.89 16.01 -4.77
CA ASN A 156 -2.38 15.38 -3.54
C ASN A 156 -0.84 15.33 -3.53
N TRP A 157 -0.21 15.20 -4.70
CA TRP A 157 1.24 15.32 -4.84
C TRP A 157 1.75 16.69 -4.40
N MET A 158 1.08 17.76 -4.82
CA MET A 158 1.48 19.12 -4.46
C MET A 158 1.37 19.34 -2.96
N THR A 159 0.30 18.86 -2.32
CA THR A 159 0.10 18.92 -0.88
C THR A 159 1.21 18.20 -0.12
N LEU A 160 1.56 16.97 -0.53
CA LEU A 160 2.63 16.19 0.10
C LEU A 160 4.00 16.87 0.01
N ILE A 161 4.31 17.50 -1.13
CA ILE A 161 5.58 18.21 -1.33
C ILE A 161 5.68 19.42 -0.40
N ILE A 162 4.61 20.23 -0.30
CA ILE A 162 4.56 21.40 0.60
C ILE A 162 4.76 20.95 2.05
N GLU A 163 4.07 19.89 2.47
CA GLU A 163 4.19 19.33 3.82
C GLU A 163 5.64 18.90 4.11
N TRP A 164 6.24 18.09 3.23
CA TRP A 164 7.60 17.58 3.41
C TRP A 164 8.68 18.68 3.37
N GLU A 165 8.46 19.76 2.61
CA GLU A 165 9.34 20.94 2.64
C GLU A 165 9.20 21.74 3.95
N GLY A 166 7.99 21.82 4.51
CA GLY A 166 7.72 22.46 5.79
C GLY A 166 8.44 21.76 6.95
N GLU A 167 8.39 20.43 7.00
CA GLU A 167 9.07 19.62 8.02
C GLU A 167 10.58 19.88 8.07
N LYS A 168 11.25 19.97 6.90
CA LYS A 168 12.70 20.23 6.84
C LYS A 168 13.11 21.58 7.43
N LYS A 169 12.22 22.58 7.48
CA LYS A 169 12.53 23.90 8.04
C LYS A 169 12.55 23.89 9.56
N VAL A 170 11.91 22.91 10.19
CA VAL A 170 11.84 22.76 11.65
C VAL A 170 13.13 22.12 12.19
N ASP A 171 13.80 21.27 11.40
CA ASP A 171 15.05 20.58 11.77
C ASP A 171 16.31 21.49 11.84
N TYR A 172 16.18 22.81 11.63
CA TYR A 172 17.29 23.76 11.60
C TYR A 172 17.34 24.75 12.79
N PHE A 173 16.62 24.47 13.89
CA PHE A 173 16.69 25.26 15.12
C PHE A 173 17.16 24.44 16.32
#